data_AF-A0A5N4EGM3-F1
#
_entry.id   AF-A0A5N4EGM3-F1
#
_cell.length_a   1.000
_cell.length_b   1.000
_cell.length_c   1.000
_cell.angle_alpha   90.00
_cell.angle_beta   90.00
_cell.angle_gamma   90.00
#
_symmetry.space_group_name_H-M   'P 1'
#
loop_
_entity.id
_entity.type
_entity.pdbx_description
1 polymer ?
#
loop_
_entity_poly.entity_id
_entity_poly.type
_entity_poly.pdbx_seq_one_letter_code
_entity_poly.pdbx_strand_id
1 'polypeptide(L)'
;MTKLHESRFDVVLADAVGPCGELLAEILQIPLVYSLRFSPGFALEKYGGKLPLPPSYVPVIMSELGDQMTFMERVKNMMYVLYFDFWFQTFNEKKWNHFYSEVLGRPTTLLETVGKADMWLIRNYWDFEFSRPRLPNFEFVGGLHCRPAKPLPMEMEEFVQSSGEDGIVVFTLGSIVTNITEKEPCDCISPCPIPQKVDKET
;
A
#
# COMPACT_ATOMS: atom_id res chain seq x y z
N MET A 1 -29.90 -0.76 -4.01
CA MET A 1 -29.85 -1.13 -2.58
C MET A 1 -30.64 -2.40 -2.27
N THR A 2 -31.89 -2.57 -2.71
CA THR A 2 -32.72 -3.76 -2.40
C THR A 2 -32.04 -5.09 -2.72
N LYS A 3 -31.46 -5.23 -3.92
CA LYS A 3 -30.73 -6.44 -4.33
C LYS A 3 -29.53 -6.79 -3.43
N LEU A 4 -28.84 -5.78 -2.88
CA LEU A 4 -27.69 -6.00 -2.01
C LEU A 4 -28.13 -6.51 -0.62
N HIS A 5 -29.22 -5.94 -0.07
CA HIS A 5 -29.82 -6.45 1.17
C HIS A 5 -30.37 -7.87 0.99
N GLU A 6 -31.04 -8.16 -0.12
CA GLU A 6 -31.58 -9.50 -0.41
C GLU A 6 -30.49 -10.56 -0.56
N SER A 7 -29.30 -10.16 -1.03
CA SER A 7 -28.16 -11.07 -1.21
C SER A 7 -27.51 -11.49 0.11
N ARG A 8 -27.83 -10.82 1.23
CA ARG A 8 -27.38 -11.17 2.60
C ARG A 8 -25.87 -11.40 2.71
N PHE A 9 -25.07 -10.39 2.34
CA PHE A 9 -23.63 -10.42 2.55
C PHE A 9 -23.29 -10.30 4.04
N ASP A 10 -22.26 -11.03 4.49
CA ASP A 10 -21.84 -11.05 5.89
C ASP A 10 -20.74 -10.02 6.22
N VAL A 11 -20.00 -9.54 5.21
CA VAL A 11 -18.85 -8.63 5.40
C VAL A 11 -18.60 -7.78 4.15
N VAL A 12 -18.15 -6.55 4.33
CA VAL A 12 -17.57 -5.73 3.27
C VAL A 12 -16.05 -5.78 3.36
N LEU A 13 -15.41 -6.30 2.31
CA LEU A 13 -13.96 -6.18 2.13
C LEU A 13 -13.68 -5.03 1.15
N ALA A 14 -12.97 -4.00 1.61
CA ALA A 14 -12.68 -2.80 0.82
C ALA A 14 -11.19 -2.43 0.86
N ASP A 15 -10.72 -1.69 -0.14
CA ASP A 15 -9.41 -1.04 -0.07
C ASP A 15 -9.59 0.39 0.45
N ALA A 16 -8.92 0.75 1.54
CA ALA A 16 -9.09 2.05 2.17
C ALA A 16 -8.65 3.23 1.28
N VAL A 17 -7.80 2.99 0.28
CA VAL A 17 -7.43 4.01 -0.73
C VAL A 17 -8.60 4.35 -1.65
N GLY A 18 -9.50 3.39 -1.88
CA GLY A 18 -10.73 3.56 -2.65
C GLY A 18 -11.93 3.83 -1.73
N PRO A 19 -12.29 5.10 -1.46
CA PRO A 19 -13.41 5.43 -0.58
C PRO A 19 -14.73 4.82 -1.09
N CYS A 20 -15.71 4.73 -0.20
CA CYS A 20 -17.09 4.23 -0.35
C CYS A 20 -17.33 2.82 0.23
N GLY A 21 -16.29 2.03 0.51
CA GLY A 21 -16.46 0.71 1.12
C GLY A 21 -17.11 0.79 2.50
N GLU A 22 -16.62 1.69 3.32
CA GLU A 22 -17.18 2.03 4.64
C GLU A 22 -18.59 2.62 4.57
N LEU A 23 -18.88 3.40 3.53
CA LEU A 23 -20.22 3.94 3.31
C LEU A 23 -21.21 2.82 3.02
N LEU A 24 -20.80 1.84 2.20
CA LEU A 24 -21.62 0.68 1.90
C LEU A 24 -21.83 -0.19 3.15
N ALA A 25 -20.78 -0.43 3.94
CA ALA A 25 -20.85 -1.17 5.19
C ALA A 25 -21.82 -0.50 6.19
N GLU A 26 -21.77 0.83 6.31
CA GLU A 26 -22.68 1.60 7.14
C GLU A 26 -24.13 1.50 6.65
N ILE A 27 -24.40 1.55 5.34
CA ILE A 27 -25.78 1.44 4.83
C ILE A 27 -26.33 0.01 5.03
N LEU A 28 -25.49 -1.01 4.78
CA LEU A 28 -25.89 -2.40 4.92
C LEU A 28 -25.89 -2.89 6.38
N GLN A 29 -25.27 -2.14 7.30
CA GLN A 29 -25.11 -2.48 8.72
C GLN A 29 -24.39 -3.83 8.90
N ILE A 30 -23.30 -4.04 8.16
CA ILE A 30 -22.47 -5.24 8.22
C ILE A 30 -21.01 -4.90 8.51
N PRO A 31 -20.22 -5.84 9.07
CA PRO A 31 -18.81 -5.63 9.39
C PRO A 31 -17.98 -5.14 8.20
N LEU A 32 -17.04 -4.24 8.49
CA LEU A 32 -16.10 -3.66 7.52
C LEU A 32 -14.69 -4.16 7.79
N VAL A 33 -14.09 -4.76 6.76
CA VAL A 33 -12.69 -5.18 6.76
C VAL A 33 -11.96 -4.41 5.67
N TYR A 34 -10.91 -3.69 6.06
CA TYR A 34 -10.02 -3.06 5.10
C TYR A 34 -8.90 -4.00 4.69
N SER A 35 -8.56 -4.01 3.40
CA SER A 35 -7.26 -4.46 2.90
C SER A 35 -6.47 -3.24 2.45
N LEU A 36 -5.29 -3.00 3.02
CA LEU A 36 -4.51 -1.79 2.74
C LEU A 36 -3.02 -2.11 2.65
N ARG A 37 -2.29 -1.56 1.68
CA ARG A 37 -0.81 -1.63 1.67
C ARG A 37 -0.19 -0.50 2.47
N PHE A 38 -0.65 0.72 2.20
CA PHE A 38 -0.43 1.95 2.98
C PHE A 38 -1.34 3.05 2.42
N SER A 39 -1.63 4.09 3.20
CA SER A 39 -2.14 5.36 2.67
C SER A 39 -1.05 6.43 2.62
N PRO A 40 -1.16 7.47 1.77
CA PRO A 40 -0.21 8.58 1.75
C PRO A 40 -0.04 9.19 3.14
N GLY A 41 1.21 9.29 3.62
CA GLY A 41 1.51 9.78 4.96
C GLY A 41 0.98 8.92 6.11
N PHE A 42 0.49 7.70 5.84
CA PHE A 42 -0.28 6.88 6.77
C PHE A 42 -1.53 7.56 7.34
N ALA A 43 -2.13 8.50 6.60
CA ALA A 43 -3.25 9.32 7.09
C ALA A 43 -4.46 8.47 7.55
N LEU A 44 -4.87 7.47 6.78
CA LEU A 44 -6.04 6.64 7.12
C LEU A 44 -5.77 5.72 8.31
N GLU A 45 -4.59 5.13 8.38
CA GLU A 45 -4.15 4.29 9.49
C GLU A 45 -4.05 5.11 10.78
N LYS A 46 -3.44 6.30 10.71
CA LYS A 46 -3.26 7.23 11.83
C LYS A 46 -4.58 7.79 12.35
N TYR A 47 -5.42 8.34 11.46
CA TYR A 47 -6.60 9.10 11.87
C TYR A 47 -7.88 8.29 11.91
N GLY A 48 -8.07 7.40 10.94
CA GLY A 48 -9.21 6.47 10.91
C GLY A 48 -8.95 5.30 11.85
N GLY A 49 -7.95 4.49 11.53
CA GLY A 49 -7.59 3.28 12.29
C GLY A 49 -6.93 3.52 13.65
N LYS A 50 -6.62 4.78 14.00
CA LYS A 50 -5.97 5.18 15.27
C LYS A 50 -4.62 4.50 15.53
N LEU A 51 -3.94 4.06 14.49
CA LEU A 51 -2.66 3.37 14.59
C LEU A 51 -1.56 4.36 15.09
N PRO A 52 -0.83 4.03 16.18
CA PRO A 52 0.24 4.89 16.67
C PRO A 52 1.42 4.95 15.70
N LEU A 53 1.71 6.13 15.17
CA LEU A 53 2.80 6.39 14.21
C LEU A 53 3.69 7.55 14.69
N PRO A 54 4.57 7.32 15.68
CA PRO A 54 5.38 8.40 16.25
C PRO A 54 6.49 8.85 15.29
N PRO A 55 6.50 10.11 14.84
CA PRO A 55 7.42 10.57 13.80
C PRO A 55 8.87 10.72 14.28
N SER A 56 9.13 10.52 15.57
CA SER A 56 10.49 10.55 16.13
C SER A 56 11.33 9.32 15.77
N TYR A 57 10.69 8.20 15.46
CA TYR A 57 11.36 6.93 15.12
C TYR A 57 10.64 6.09 14.05
N VAL A 58 9.41 6.47 13.66
CA VAL A 58 8.71 5.85 12.52
C VAL A 58 8.78 6.81 11.33
N PRO A 59 9.57 6.50 10.30
CA PRO A 59 9.58 7.21 9.03
C PRO A 59 8.21 7.24 8.37
N VAL A 60 7.85 8.40 7.82
CA VAL A 60 6.68 8.53 6.95
C VAL A 60 6.95 7.76 5.66
N ILE A 61 5.94 7.09 5.13
CA ILE A 61 6.03 6.43 3.83
C ILE A 61 6.47 7.44 2.76
N MET A 62 7.35 7.03 1.84
CA MET A 62 7.96 7.89 0.81
C MET A 62 8.98 8.94 1.32
N SER A 63 9.39 8.90 2.59
CA SER A 63 10.46 9.79 3.10
C SER A 63 11.88 9.32 2.81
N GLU A 64 12.05 8.05 2.44
CA GLU A 64 13.33 7.35 2.27
C GLU A 64 14.21 7.31 3.55
N LEU A 65 13.62 7.57 4.71
CA LEU A 65 14.31 7.53 6.00
C LEU A 65 14.21 6.13 6.65
N GLY A 66 15.21 5.78 7.45
CA GLY A 66 15.24 4.57 8.28
C GLY A 66 14.76 4.81 9.72
N ASP A 67 14.72 3.76 10.54
CA ASP A 67 14.37 3.84 11.97
C ASP A 67 15.43 4.58 12.80
N GLN A 68 16.70 4.49 12.39
CA GLN A 68 17.81 5.20 12.99
C GLN A 68 17.98 6.60 12.38
N MET A 69 17.16 7.56 12.82
CA MET A 69 17.24 8.95 12.36
C MET A 69 18.05 9.85 13.30
N THR A 70 18.93 10.66 12.73
CA THR A 70 19.53 11.85 13.34
C THR A 70 18.47 12.92 13.65
N PHE A 71 18.83 13.93 14.44
CA PHE A 71 17.91 15.02 14.76
C PHE A 71 17.39 15.75 13.50
N MET A 72 18.25 16.02 12.51
CA MET A 72 17.85 16.68 11.27
C MET A 72 16.92 15.81 10.43
N GLU A 73 17.16 14.49 10.38
CA GLU A 73 16.26 13.56 9.69
C GLU A 73 14.91 13.46 10.37
N ARG A 74 14.83 13.54 11.71
CA ARG A 74 13.56 13.62 12.44
C ARG A 74 12.80 14.91 12.13
N VAL A 75 13.51 16.04 12.01
CA VAL A 75 12.89 17.30 11.57
C VAL A 75 12.35 17.14 10.14
N LYS A 76 13.13 16.57 9.22
CA LYS A 76 12.69 16.26 7.85
C LYS A 76 11.46 15.35 7.84
N ASN A 77 11.47 14.29 8.66
CA ASN A 77 10.35 13.36 8.80
C ASN A 77 9.09 14.08 9.29
N MET A 78 9.22 14.94 10.30
CA MET A 78 8.12 15.76 10.79
C MET A 78 7.57 16.70 9.70
N MET A 79 8.43 17.30 8.87
CA MET A 79 7.98 18.11 7.73
C MET A 79 7.15 17.29 6.74
N TYR A 80 7.53 16.03 6.47
CA TYR A 80 6.71 15.13 5.65
C TYR A 80 5.37 14.81 6.29
N VAL A 81 5.32 14.53 7.60
CA VAL A 81 4.04 14.33 8.32
C VAL A 81 3.12 15.52 8.10
N LEU A 82 3.61 16.73 8.36
CA LEU A 82 2.82 17.95 8.22
C LEU A 82 2.37 18.20 6.78
N TYR A 83 3.23 17.90 5.81
CA TYR A 83 2.91 18.00 4.39
C TYR A 83 1.72 17.09 4.01
N PHE A 84 1.79 15.81 4.37
CA PHE A 84 0.71 14.87 4.05
C PHE A 84 -0.57 15.15 4.84
N ASP A 85 -0.44 15.52 6.12
CA ASP A 85 -1.58 15.90 6.96
C ASP A 85 -2.35 17.09 6.34
N PHE A 86 -1.63 18.13 5.90
CA PHE A 86 -2.24 19.30 5.25
C PHE A 86 -2.87 18.93 3.90
N TRP A 87 -2.19 18.12 3.09
CA TRP A 87 -2.68 17.73 1.77
C TRP A 87 -3.97 16.91 1.86
N PHE A 88 -4.03 15.95 2.81
CA PHE A 88 -5.20 15.12 3.04
C PHE A 88 -6.41 15.94 3.51
N GLN A 89 -6.23 16.78 4.54
CA GLN A 89 -7.31 17.60 5.10
C GLN A 89 -7.83 18.66 4.12
N THR A 90 -6.93 19.29 3.36
CA THR A 90 -7.28 20.45 2.52
C THR A 90 -8.02 20.05 1.25
N PHE A 91 -7.60 18.97 0.57
CA PHE A 91 -8.10 18.66 -0.77
C PHE A 91 -9.23 17.63 -0.81
N ASN A 92 -9.28 16.70 0.13
CA ASN A 92 -10.19 15.55 0.05
C ASN A 92 -11.29 15.59 1.12
N GLU A 93 -10.97 15.95 2.36
CA GLU A 93 -11.86 15.71 3.49
C GLU A 93 -13.21 16.44 3.38
N LYS A 94 -13.24 17.74 3.07
CA LYS A 94 -14.51 18.50 3.01
C LYS A 94 -15.49 17.97 1.96
N LYS A 95 -14.97 17.60 0.78
CA LYS A 95 -15.78 17.07 -0.32
C LYS A 95 -16.37 15.72 0.04
N TRP A 96 -15.57 14.83 0.60
CA TRP A 96 -16.01 13.51 1.03
C TRP A 96 -16.98 13.57 2.22
N ASN A 97 -16.70 14.42 3.23
CA ASN A 97 -17.58 14.60 4.38
C ASN A 97 -18.98 15.08 3.96
N HIS A 98 -19.04 16.03 3.01
CA HIS A 98 -20.32 16.49 2.47
C HIS A 98 -21.07 15.36 1.75
N PHE A 99 -20.40 14.65 0.84
CA PHE A 99 -20.99 13.52 0.12
C PHE A 99 -21.51 12.43 1.08
N TYR A 100 -20.75 12.09 2.12
CA TYR A 100 -21.13 11.03 3.07
C TYR A 100 -22.33 11.46 3.91
N SER A 101 -22.34 12.74 4.31
CA SER A 101 -23.46 13.30 5.07
C SER A 101 -24.75 13.34 4.25
N GLU A 102 -24.66 13.66 2.96
CA GLU A 102 -25.79 13.64 2.04
C GLU A 102 -26.33 12.23 1.84
N VAL A 103 -25.46 11.24 1.59
CA VAL A 103 -25.88 9.85 1.33
C VAL A 103 -26.49 9.21 2.57
N LEU A 104 -25.91 9.44 3.75
CA LEU A 104 -26.44 8.88 5.00
C LEU A 104 -27.59 9.68 5.60
N GLY A 105 -27.86 10.90 5.11
CA GLY A 105 -28.89 11.79 5.64
C GLY A 105 -28.60 12.29 7.07
N ARG A 106 -27.36 12.17 7.55
CA ARG A 106 -26.91 12.64 8.86
C ARG A 106 -25.51 13.23 8.78
N PRO A 107 -25.13 14.21 9.61
CA PRO A 107 -23.75 14.69 9.67
C PRO A 107 -22.80 13.54 9.99
N THR A 108 -21.78 13.37 9.15
CA THR A 108 -20.69 12.38 9.34
C THR A 108 -19.42 12.87 8.66
N THR A 109 -18.28 12.29 9.04
CA THR A 109 -17.00 12.49 8.33
C THR A 109 -16.50 11.19 7.73
N LEU A 110 -15.67 11.29 6.69
CA LEU A 110 -14.97 10.16 6.08
C LEU A 110 -14.15 9.41 7.14
N LEU A 111 -13.36 10.14 7.94
CA LEU A 111 -12.51 9.54 8.98
C LEU A 111 -13.32 8.86 10.08
N GLU A 112 -14.50 9.39 10.43
CA GLU A 112 -15.41 8.72 11.36
C GLU A 112 -15.86 7.38 10.80
N THR A 113 -16.28 7.32 9.53
CA THR A 113 -16.71 6.05 8.90
C THR A 113 -15.57 5.07 8.70
N VAL A 114 -14.37 5.54 8.33
CA VAL A 114 -13.17 4.71 8.22
C VAL A 114 -12.78 4.14 9.59
N GLY A 115 -12.93 4.94 10.66
CA GLY A 115 -12.62 4.53 12.03
C GLY A 115 -13.58 3.48 12.61
N LYS A 116 -14.68 3.16 11.92
CA LYS A 116 -15.59 2.07 12.28
C LYS A 116 -15.18 0.71 11.74
N ALA A 117 -14.08 0.62 10.98
CA ALA A 117 -13.60 -0.66 10.47
C ALA A 117 -13.27 -1.65 11.60
N ASP A 118 -13.86 -2.84 11.52
CA ASP A 118 -13.66 -3.91 12.49
C ASP A 118 -12.26 -4.51 12.40
N MET A 119 -11.67 -4.52 11.20
CA MET A 119 -10.36 -5.11 10.96
C MET A 119 -9.60 -4.43 9.81
N TRP A 120 -8.27 -4.38 9.95
CA TRP A 120 -7.32 -3.83 9.00
C TRP A 120 -6.33 -4.92 8.61
N LEU A 121 -6.46 -5.40 7.38
CA LEU A 121 -5.57 -6.36 6.74
C LEU A 121 -4.47 -5.61 5.99
N ILE A 122 -3.31 -5.47 6.63
CA ILE A 122 -2.16 -4.78 6.06
C ILE A 122 -1.41 -5.72 5.12
N ARG A 123 -1.33 -5.36 3.83
CA ARG A 123 -0.68 -6.14 2.75
C ARG A 123 0.84 -6.05 2.80
N ASN A 124 1.43 -6.27 3.98
CA ASN A 124 2.85 -6.38 4.19
C ASN A 124 3.10 -7.41 5.31
N TYR A 125 4.35 -7.78 5.54
CA TYR A 125 4.72 -8.52 6.75
C TYR A 125 5.21 -7.55 7.84
N TRP A 126 5.09 -8.01 9.08
CA TRP A 126 5.39 -7.22 10.27
C TRP A 126 6.89 -6.93 10.43
N ASP A 127 7.76 -7.75 9.84
CA ASP A 127 9.22 -7.67 9.87
C ASP A 127 9.80 -6.67 8.85
N PHE A 128 9.04 -6.33 7.79
CA PHE A 128 9.39 -5.25 6.86
C PHE A 128 8.93 -3.86 7.33
N GLU A 129 8.22 -3.77 8.45
CA GLU A 129 7.69 -2.51 8.98
C GLU A 129 8.50 -2.04 10.18
N PHE A 130 8.58 -0.72 10.35
CA PHE A 130 9.27 -0.14 11.49
C PHE A 130 8.58 -0.51 12.80
N SER A 131 9.39 -0.76 13.84
CA SER A 131 8.90 -1.13 15.17
C SER A 131 7.98 -0.03 15.72
N ARG A 132 6.70 -0.35 15.91
CA ARG A 132 5.68 0.54 16.47
C ARG A 132 4.59 -0.26 17.20
N PRO A 133 3.85 0.35 18.14
CA PRO A 133 2.73 -0.32 18.78
C PRO A 133 1.70 -0.81 17.76
N ARG A 134 1.22 -2.05 17.95
CA ARG A 134 0.21 -2.66 17.08
C ARG A 134 -1.14 -2.68 17.81
N LEU A 135 -2.20 -2.46 17.05
CA LEU A 135 -3.57 -2.62 17.51
C LEU A 135 -4.06 -4.03 17.19
N PRO A 136 -4.92 -4.63 18.04
CA PRO A 136 -5.41 -6.00 17.83
C PRO A 136 -6.27 -6.16 16.57
N ASN A 137 -6.82 -5.07 16.03
CA ASN A 137 -7.57 -5.07 14.79
C ASN A 137 -6.69 -4.83 13.55
N PHE A 138 -5.36 -4.74 13.69
CA PHE A 138 -4.41 -4.60 12.58
C PHE A 138 -3.60 -5.87 12.40
N GLU A 139 -3.90 -6.62 11.35
CA GLU A 139 -3.23 -7.89 11.02
C GLU A 139 -2.40 -7.77 9.74
N PHE A 140 -1.18 -8.29 9.79
CA PHE A 140 -0.24 -8.27 8.68
C PHE A 140 -0.38 -9.53 7.85
N VAL A 141 -0.83 -9.36 6.61
CA VAL A 141 -1.21 -10.44 5.70
C VAL A 141 -0.47 -10.26 4.37
N GLY A 142 0.85 -10.29 4.45
CA GLY A 142 1.73 -10.34 3.29
C GLY A 142 1.43 -11.55 2.41
N GLY A 143 1.54 -11.37 1.10
CA GLY A 143 1.39 -12.47 0.14
C GLY A 143 -0.04 -12.95 -0.12
N LEU A 144 -1.09 -12.25 0.35
CA LEU A 144 -2.50 -12.63 0.06
C LEU A 144 -2.82 -12.80 -1.43
N HIS A 145 -2.09 -12.11 -2.30
CA HIS A 145 -2.28 -12.19 -3.75
C HIS A 145 -1.36 -13.20 -4.44
N CYS A 146 -0.45 -13.84 -3.70
CA CYS A 146 0.44 -14.85 -4.25
C CYS A 146 -0.39 -16.08 -4.67
N ARG A 147 -0.16 -16.54 -5.90
CA ARG A 147 -0.75 -17.76 -6.44
C ARG A 147 0.40 -18.72 -6.78
N PRO A 148 0.14 -20.03 -6.89
CA PRO A 148 1.12 -20.96 -7.42
C PRO A 148 1.69 -20.42 -8.74
N ALA A 149 3.00 -20.50 -8.90
CA ALA A 149 3.67 -20.04 -10.11
C ALA A 149 3.13 -20.79 -11.32
N LYS A 150 2.83 -20.06 -12.39
CA LYS A 150 2.54 -20.68 -13.69
C LYS A 150 3.86 -21.14 -14.32
N PRO A 151 3.85 -22.21 -15.13
CA PRO A 151 5.04 -22.58 -15.89
C PRO A 151 5.46 -21.42 -16.81
N LEU A 152 6.76 -21.25 -16.99
CA LEU A 152 7.28 -20.26 -17.92
C LEU A 152 6.94 -20.66 -19.36
N PRO A 153 6.77 -19.69 -20.27
CA PRO A 153 6.78 -19.96 -21.70
C PRO A 153 8.07 -20.69 -22.09
N MET A 154 7.98 -21.63 -23.03
CA MET A 154 9.09 -22.51 -23.41
C MET A 154 10.39 -21.76 -23.75
N GLU A 155 10.31 -20.69 -24.52
CA GLU A 155 11.45 -19.85 -24.88
C GLU A 155 12.14 -19.20 -23.66
N MET A 156 11.33 -18.75 -22.68
CA MET A 156 11.85 -18.16 -21.45
C MET A 156 12.45 -19.23 -20.53
N GLU A 157 11.84 -20.41 -20.46
CA GLU A 157 12.39 -21.55 -19.74
C GLU A 157 13.74 -21.96 -20.34
N GLU A 158 13.84 -22.12 -21.66
CA GLU A 158 15.09 -22.44 -22.36
C GLU A 158 16.18 -21.39 -22.09
N PHE A 159 15.83 -20.09 -22.13
CA PHE A 159 16.77 -19.02 -21.78
C PHE A 159 17.26 -19.14 -20.33
N VAL A 160 16.34 -19.33 -19.37
CA VAL A 160 16.67 -19.48 -17.95
C VAL A 160 17.57 -20.69 -17.72
N GLN A 161 17.27 -21.83 -18.34
CA GLN A 161 18.08 -23.05 -18.23
C GLN A 161 19.45 -22.90 -18.93
N SER A 162 19.53 -22.13 -20.02
CA SER A 162 20.80 -21.87 -20.73
C SER A 162 21.82 -21.09 -19.90
N SER A 163 21.35 -20.35 -18.89
CA SER A 163 22.18 -19.54 -18.01
C SER A 163 23.06 -20.35 -17.05
N GLY A 164 22.80 -21.64 -16.87
CA GLY A 164 23.58 -22.52 -15.98
C GLY A 164 23.82 -21.92 -14.59
N GLU A 165 25.09 -21.85 -14.19
CA GLU A 165 25.53 -21.33 -12.88
C GLU A 165 25.59 -19.79 -12.82
N ASP A 166 25.55 -19.09 -13.96
CA ASP A 166 25.69 -17.63 -14.02
C ASP A 166 24.42 -16.92 -13.50
N GLY A 167 23.28 -17.60 -13.55
CA GLY A 167 22.00 -17.08 -13.10
C GLY A 167 21.43 -15.95 -13.96
N ILE A 168 20.17 -15.58 -13.69
CA ILE A 168 19.43 -14.60 -14.48
C ILE A 168 19.19 -13.31 -13.69
N VAL A 169 19.05 -12.19 -14.41
CA VAL A 169 18.54 -10.94 -13.85
C VAL A 169 17.11 -10.72 -14.32
N VAL A 170 16.18 -10.67 -13.36
CA VAL A 170 14.78 -10.31 -13.63
C VAL A 170 14.62 -8.81 -13.39
N PHE A 171 14.36 -8.07 -14.46
CA PHE A 171 14.04 -6.65 -14.40
C PHE A 171 12.55 -6.43 -14.65
N THR A 172 11.89 -5.66 -13.80
CA THR A 172 10.48 -5.30 -13.94
C THR A 172 10.24 -3.88 -13.45
N LEU A 173 9.43 -3.13 -14.19
CA LEU A 173 8.98 -1.77 -13.83
C LEU A 173 7.60 -1.77 -13.17
N GLY A 174 7.06 -2.95 -12.87
CA GLY A 174 5.69 -3.12 -12.42
C GLY A 174 4.68 -2.81 -13.52
N SER A 175 3.41 -2.65 -13.12
CA SER A 175 2.29 -2.50 -14.06
C SER A 175 1.98 -1.04 -14.45
N ILE A 176 2.62 -0.06 -13.82
CA ILE A 176 2.32 1.37 -14.03
C ILE A 176 3.03 1.91 -15.28
N VAL A 177 4.23 1.41 -15.58
CA VAL A 177 4.96 1.80 -16.78
C VAL A 177 4.41 1.03 -17.97
N THR A 178 3.66 1.71 -18.84
CA THR A 178 3.01 1.11 -20.00
C THR A 178 3.73 1.36 -21.31
N ASN A 179 4.66 2.33 -21.35
CA ASN A 179 5.33 2.73 -22.58
C ASN A 179 6.81 2.99 -22.30
N ILE A 180 7.67 2.28 -23.03
CA ILE A 180 9.12 2.47 -23.03
C ILE A 180 9.45 2.78 -24.48
N THR A 181 10.09 3.93 -24.73
CA THR A 181 10.44 4.35 -26.08
C THR A 181 11.34 3.29 -26.72
N GLU A 182 10.84 2.61 -27.76
CA GLU A 182 11.53 1.57 -28.53
C GLU A 182 12.68 2.15 -29.37
N LYS A 183 13.68 2.80 -28.75
CA LYS A 183 14.90 3.13 -29.49
C LYS A 183 15.78 1.91 -29.74
N GLU A 184 15.62 0.86 -28.95
CA GLU A 184 15.94 -0.53 -29.27
C GLU A 184 14.91 -1.36 -28.49
N PRO A 185 14.17 -2.30 -29.10
CA PRO A 185 13.47 -3.30 -28.31
C PRO A 185 14.57 -4.11 -27.62
N CYS A 186 14.86 -3.77 -26.36
CA CYS A 186 15.45 -4.74 -25.48
C CYS A 186 14.38 -5.82 -25.29
N ASP A 187 14.27 -6.73 -26.24
CA ASP A 187 14.09 -8.12 -25.89
C ASP A 187 15.29 -8.42 -24.99
N CYS A 188 15.10 -8.25 -23.67
CA CYS A 188 16.13 -8.38 -22.63
C CYS A 188 16.69 -9.82 -22.52
N ILE A 189 16.43 -10.65 -23.51
CA ILE A 189 16.98 -11.99 -23.74
C ILE A 189 18.32 -11.85 -24.49
N SER A 190 19.17 -10.92 -24.05
CA SER A 190 20.53 -10.81 -24.55
C SER A 190 21.49 -10.72 -23.37
N PRO A 191 22.65 -11.41 -23.42
CA PRO A 191 23.65 -11.33 -22.38
C PRO A 191 24.21 -9.90 -22.34
N CYS A 192 23.65 -9.08 -21.46
CA CYS A 192 24.14 -7.74 -21.23
C CYS A 192 25.26 -7.83 -20.20
N PRO A 193 26.51 -7.41 -20.52
CA PRO A 193 27.58 -7.40 -19.54
C PRO A 193 27.23 -6.38 -18.45
N ILE A 194 26.82 -6.88 -17.29
CA ILE A 194 26.57 -6.07 -16.11
C ILE A 194 27.94 -5.53 -15.65
N PRO A 195 28.13 -4.21 -15.54
CA PRO A 195 29.35 -3.67 -14.96
C PRO A 195 29.39 -4.05 -13.47
N GLN A 196 30.06 -5.15 -13.15
CA GLN A 196 30.43 -5.46 -11.77
C GLN A 196 31.47 -4.44 -11.32
N LYS A 197 31.12 -3.63 -10.31
CA LYS A 197 32.11 -2.85 -9.56
C LYS A 197 32.90 -3.86 -8.73
N VAL A 198 34.01 -4.34 -9.28
CA VAL A 198 34.99 -5.11 -8.51
C VAL A 198 35.75 -4.10 -7.66
N ASP A 199 35.32 -3.93 -6.41
CA ASP A 199 36.16 -3.28 -5.41
C ASP A 199 37.38 -4.19 -5.22
N LYS A 200 38.48 -3.82 -5.89
CA LYS A 200 39.80 -4.39 -5.62
C LYS A 200 40.23 -3.88 -4.26
N GLU A 201 39.95 -4.64 -3.21
CA GLU A 201 40.72 -4.52 -1.97
C GLU A 201 42.20 -4.81 -2.32
N THR A 202 43.06 -3.83 -2.02
CA THR A 202 44.52 -3.91 -2.10
C THR A 202 45.08 -3.82 -0.70
#